data_AF-A0A7S2SPE1-F1
#
_entry.id   AF-A0A7S2SPE1-F1
#
_cell.length_a   1.000
_cell.length_b   1.000
_cell.length_c   1.000
_cell.angle_alpha   90.00
_cell.angle_beta   90.00
_cell.angle_gamma   90.00
#
_symmetry.space_group_name_H-M   'P 1'
#
loop_
_entity.id
_entity.type
_entity.pdbx_description
1 polymer ?
#
loop_
_entity_poly.entity_id
_entity_poly.type
_entity_poly.pdbx_seq_one_letter_code
_entity_poly.pdbx_strand_id
1 'polypeptide(L)'
;KTRPVPRLAVLVALLAVARPALGQPCPNQCSGHGVCGRESVCICQDGWTLAPDCSLKSCPIGAPWTGSAVEANVAHVAQQVVSYYTAQGAPTMQVRALSISECSNRGSCDR
;
A
#
# COMPACT_ATOMS: atom_id res chain seq x y z
N LYS A 1 30.69 -43.61 -34.92
CA LYS A 1 31.81 -42.66 -34.67
C LYS A 1 31.22 -41.42 -33.98
N THR A 2 31.25 -41.41 -32.65
CA THR A 2 30.70 -40.33 -31.82
C THR A 2 31.70 -39.17 -31.81
N ARG A 3 31.24 -37.95 -32.17
CA ARG A 3 32.09 -36.75 -32.11
C ARG A 3 32.05 -36.23 -30.67
N PRO A 4 33.21 -36.01 -30.00
CA PRO A 4 33.23 -35.49 -28.65
C PRO A 4 32.67 -34.06 -28.65
N VAL A 5 31.61 -33.83 -27.87
CA VAL A 5 31.01 -32.49 -27.72
C VAL A 5 31.98 -31.64 -26.88
N PRO A 6 32.42 -30.46 -27.36
CA PRO A 6 33.36 -29.64 -26.62
C PRO A 6 32.73 -29.17 -25.31
N ARG A 7 33.49 -29.23 -24.20
CA ARG A 7 33.04 -28.80 -22.86
C ARG A 7 32.46 -27.38 -22.85
N LEU A 8 32.96 -26.52 -23.75
CA LEU A 8 32.44 -25.17 -23.95
C LEU A 8 31.00 -25.16 -24.48
N ALA A 9 30.63 -26.09 -25.37
CA ALA A 9 29.25 -26.22 -25.85
C ALA A 9 28.31 -26.74 -24.76
N VAL A 10 28.81 -27.57 -23.84
CA VAL A 10 28.03 -28.00 -22.65
C VAL A 10 27.79 -26.83 -21.70
N LEU A 11 28.81 -26.01 -21.42
CA LEU A 11 28.68 -24.84 -20.55
C LEU A 11 27.76 -23.76 -21.13
N VAL A 12 27.85 -23.50 -22.45
CA VAL A 12 26.95 -22.58 -23.15
C VAL A 12 25.50 -23.10 -23.14
N ALA A 13 25.31 -24.41 -23.33
CA ALA A 13 23.99 -25.02 -23.22
C ALA A 13 23.42 -24.93 -21.79
N LEU A 14 24.25 -25.10 -20.76
CA LEU A 14 23.82 -24.96 -19.35
C LEU A 14 23.42 -23.51 -19.00
N LEU A 15 24.15 -22.51 -19.51
CA LEU A 15 23.81 -21.09 -19.32
C LEU A 15 22.56 -20.66 -20.09
N ALA A 16 22.25 -21.31 -21.22
CA ALA A 16 21.06 -21.01 -22.02
C ALA A 16 19.74 -21.56 -21.44
N VAL A 17 19.79 -22.42 -20.41
CA VAL A 17 18.59 -22.97 -19.73
C VAL A 17 18.08 -22.03 -18.64
N ALA A 18 18.88 -21.05 -18.21
CA ALA A 18 18.42 -20.02 -17.28
C ALA A 18 17.46 -19.09 -18.02
N ARG A 19 16.15 -19.41 -17.98
CA ARG A 19 15.10 -18.46 -18.35
C ARG A 19 15.15 -17.30 -17.35
N PRO A 20 15.57 -16.08 -17.75
CA PRO A 20 15.38 -14.95 -16.88
C PRO A 20 13.87 -14.83 -16.66
N ALA A 21 13.43 -14.93 -15.41
CA ALA A 21 12.07 -14.59 -15.03
C ALA A 21 11.92 -13.08 -15.18
N LEU A 22 11.81 -12.60 -16.42
CA LEU A 22 11.19 -11.31 -16.69
C LEU A 22 9.72 -11.52 -16.38
N GLY A 23 9.38 -11.47 -15.08
CA GLY A 23 8.00 -11.35 -14.65
C GLY A 23 7.34 -10.25 -15.47
N GLN A 24 6.09 -10.43 -15.85
CA GLN A 24 5.35 -9.40 -16.59
C GLN A 24 5.57 -8.04 -15.89
N PRO A 25 5.70 -6.93 -16.64
CA PRO A 25 5.89 -5.62 -16.04
C PRO A 25 4.61 -5.22 -15.31
N CYS A 26 4.42 -5.78 -14.11
CA CYS A 26 3.43 -5.32 -13.18
C CYS A 26 3.85 -3.93 -12.70
N PRO A 27 2.89 -3.00 -12.52
CA PRO A 27 3.17 -1.68 -12.00
C PRO A 27 3.92 -1.80 -10.67
N ASN A 28 5.04 -1.08 -10.56
CA ASN A 28 5.92 -1.07 -9.39
C ASN A 28 6.33 -2.47 -8.87
N GLN A 29 6.30 -3.50 -9.73
CA GLN A 29 6.54 -4.90 -9.31
C GLN A 29 5.65 -5.32 -8.12
N CYS A 30 4.39 -4.87 -8.13
CA CYS A 30 3.44 -5.07 -7.03
C CYS A 30 3.96 -4.57 -5.68
N SER A 31 4.86 -3.57 -5.72
CA SER A 31 5.50 -2.91 -4.57
C SER A 31 6.16 -3.89 -3.58
N GLY A 32 6.47 -5.12 -3.99
CA GLY A 32 6.94 -6.18 -3.10
C GLY A 32 5.87 -6.80 -2.18
N HIS A 33 4.61 -6.34 -2.26
CA HIS A 33 3.48 -6.79 -1.44
C HIS A 33 2.48 -7.64 -2.21
N GLY A 34 2.93 -8.30 -3.27
CA GLY A 34 2.06 -9.13 -4.10
C GLY A 34 2.84 -9.94 -5.11
N VAL A 35 2.09 -10.75 -5.85
CA VAL A 35 2.60 -11.56 -6.95
C VAL A 35 2.02 -11.05 -8.26
N CYS A 36 2.87 -10.91 -9.28
CA CYS A 36 2.42 -10.48 -10.59
C CYS A 36 1.61 -11.59 -11.26
N GLY A 37 0.32 -11.33 -11.51
CA GLY A 37 -0.62 -12.24 -12.16
C GLY A 37 -0.59 -12.15 -13.68
N ARG A 38 -1.63 -12.70 -14.32
CA ARG A 38 -1.84 -12.54 -15.77
C ARG A 38 -2.24 -11.09 -16.07
N GLU A 39 -1.94 -10.63 -17.28
CA GLU A 39 -2.36 -9.31 -17.79
C GLU A 39 -1.76 -8.12 -17.02
N SER A 40 -0.59 -8.30 -16.40
CA SER A 40 0.08 -7.27 -15.59
C SER A 40 -0.75 -6.78 -14.38
N VAL A 41 -1.65 -7.63 -13.88
CA VAL A 41 -2.46 -7.36 -12.68
C VAL A 41 -1.77 -7.95 -11.45
N CYS A 42 -1.64 -7.15 -10.39
CA CYS A 42 -1.06 -7.62 -9.13
C CYS A 42 -2.10 -8.37 -8.27
N ILE A 43 -1.69 -9.54 -7.79
CA ILE A 43 -2.40 -10.28 -6.74
C ILE A 43 -1.76 -9.87 -5.41
N CYS A 44 -2.39 -8.94 -4.71
CA CYS A 44 -1.87 -8.36 -3.47
C CYS A 44 -1.99 -9.32 -2.28
N GLN A 45 -1.05 -9.20 -1.35
CA GLN A 45 -1.12 -9.82 -0.03
C GLN A 45 -2.27 -9.22 0.78
N ASP A 46 -2.73 -9.97 1.79
CA ASP A 46 -3.76 -9.49 2.71
C ASP A 46 -3.36 -8.16 3.32
N GLY A 47 -4.30 -7.22 3.26
CA GLY A 47 -4.09 -5.87 3.75
C GLY A 47 -3.27 -4.97 2.85
N TRP A 48 -2.95 -5.32 1.60
CA TRP A 48 -2.32 -4.41 0.62
C TRP A 48 -3.20 -4.16 -0.62
N THR A 49 -4.51 -4.30 -0.44
CA THR A 49 -5.48 -4.34 -1.55
C THR A 49 -6.07 -2.98 -1.90
N LEU A 50 -5.61 -1.88 -1.28
CA LEU A 50 -6.17 -0.54 -1.51
C LEU A 50 -5.65 0.10 -2.81
N ALA A 51 -4.52 -0.36 -3.35
CA ALA A 51 -3.97 0.13 -4.61
C ALA A 51 -3.74 -1.04 -5.60
N PRO A 52 -3.91 -0.80 -6.91
CA PRO A 52 -3.70 -1.83 -7.95
C PRO A 52 -2.27 -2.39 -8.04
N ASP A 53 -1.28 -1.65 -7.52
CA ASP A 53 0.12 -2.04 -7.47
C ASP A 53 0.56 -2.51 -6.07
N CYS A 54 -0.41 -2.79 -5.19
CA CYS A 54 -0.20 -3.20 -3.81
C CYS A 54 0.65 -2.23 -2.98
N SER A 55 0.70 -0.95 -3.35
CA SER A 55 1.48 0.07 -2.63
C SER A 55 0.80 0.60 -1.36
N LEU A 56 -0.51 0.38 -1.21
CA LEU A 56 -1.30 0.90 -0.10
C LEU A 56 -1.81 -0.22 0.80
N LYS A 57 -1.41 -0.15 2.07
CA LYS A 57 -1.89 -1.03 3.13
C LYS A 57 -3.29 -0.61 3.60
N SER A 58 -4.20 -1.56 3.82
CA SER A 58 -5.44 -1.34 4.53
C SER A 58 -5.17 -1.22 6.01
N CYS A 59 -5.82 -0.24 6.63
CA CYS A 59 -5.50 0.19 7.99
C CYS A 59 -6.74 0.00 8.84
N PRO A 60 -6.61 -0.57 10.05
CA PRO A 60 -7.73 -0.66 10.95
C PRO A 60 -8.27 0.75 11.22
N ILE A 61 -9.60 0.86 11.21
CA ILE A 61 -10.28 2.09 11.56
C ILE A 61 -10.32 2.14 13.09
N GLY A 62 -9.66 3.15 13.66
CA GLY A 62 -9.50 3.28 15.10
C GLY A 62 -9.13 4.72 15.48
N ALA A 63 -9.32 5.05 16.74
CA ALA A 63 -8.99 6.36 17.29
C ALA A 63 -7.47 6.57 17.25
N PRO A 64 -6.93 7.61 16.59
CA PRO A 64 -5.48 7.83 16.54
C PRO A 64 -4.87 8.03 17.94
N TRP A 65 -3.75 7.36 18.22
CA TRP A 65 -3.04 7.51 19.49
C TRP A 65 -2.63 8.97 19.81
N THR A 66 -2.37 9.80 18.79
CA THR A 66 -2.07 11.24 18.92
C THR A 66 -3.32 12.14 18.90
N GLY A 67 -4.52 11.59 18.84
CA GLY A 67 -5.75 12.37 18.80
C GLY A 67 -6.02 13.12 20.10
N SER A 68 -6.63 14.29 20.00
CA SER A 68 -6.94 15.14 21.13
C SER A 68 -8.10 14.57 21.95
N ALA A 69 -8.13 14.89 23.24
CA ALA A 69 -9.33 14.73 24.05
C ALA A 69 -10.35 15.83 23.73
N VAL A 70 -11.59 15.43 23.49
CA VAL A 70 -12.71 16.35 23.24
C VAL A 70 -13.69 16.37 24.42
N GLU A 71 -13.69 15.33 25.25
CA GLU A 71 -14.50 15.24 26.49
C GLU A 71 -13.76 14.41 27.54
N ALA A 72 -14.26 14.44 28.80
CA ALA A 72 -13.62 13.77 29.94
C ALA A 72 -13.34 12.27 29.73
N ASN A 73 -14.15 11.60 28.91
CA ASN A 73 -14.01 10.16 28.58
C ASN A 73 -13.85 9.91 27.08
N VAL A 74 -13.57 10.94 26.29
CA VAL A 74 -13.44 10.85 24.84
C VAL A 74 -12.08 11.42 24.43
N ALA A 75 -11.11 10.52 24.25
CA ALA A 75 -9.74 10.79 23.85
C ALA A 75 -9.43 10.23 22.47
N HIS A 76 -8.24 10.52 21.93
CA HIS A 76 -7.76 9.94 20.68
C HIS A 76 -8.64 10.29 19.47
N VAL A 77 -9.29 11.46 19.48
CA VAL A 77 -10.15 11.90 18.38
C VAL A 77 -9.33 12.65 17.34
N ALA A 78 -9.53 12.30 16.07
CA ALA A 78 -9.03 13.10 14.97
C ALA A 78 -9.94 14.32 14.76
N GLN A 79 -9.39 15.50 15.05
CA GLN A 79 -10.11 16.76 14.88
C GLN A 79 -9.81 17.30 13.48
N GLN A 80 -10.82 17.35 12.61
CA GLN A 80 -10.77 18.22 11.44
C GLN A 80 -11.51 19.51 11.81
N VAL A 81 -10.80 20.63 11.73
CA VAL A 81 -11.44 21.95 11.76
C VAL A 81 -12.18 22.12 10.45
N VAL A 82 -13.50 21.95 10.50
CA VAL A 82 -14.36 22.18 9.35
C VAL A 82 -14.94 23.58 9.50
N SER A 83 -14.56 24.49 8.61
CA SER A 83 -15.20 25.79 8.50
C SER A 83 -16.50 25.60 7.74
N TYR A 84 -17.63 25.56 8.43
CA TYR A 84 -18.94 25.57 7.79
C TYR A 84 -19.51 27.00 7.86
N TYR A 85 -20.06 27.45 6.73
CA TYR A 85 -20.74 28.74 6.64
C TYR A 85 -22.19 28.53 7.09
N THR A 86 -22.64 29.24 8.12
CA THR A 86 -24.08 29.29 8.44
C THR A 86 -24.77 30.29 7.51
N ALA A 87 -26.07 30.11 7.26
CA ALA A 87 -26.86 30.94 6.34
C ALA A 87 -26.95 32.44 6.74
N GLN A 88 -26.38 32.85 7.88
CA GLN A 88 -26.47 34.19 8.47
C GLN A 88 -25.13 34.93 8.53
N GLY A 89 -24.06 34.37 7.97
CA GLY A 89 -22.72 34.96 8.00
C GLY A 89 -21.92 34.63 9.28
N ALA A 90 -20.61 34.95 9.21
CA ALA A 90 -19.48 34.50 10.03
C ALA A 90 -19.20 32.98 10.01
N PRO A 91 -17.97 32.54 9.65
CA PRO A 91 -17.61 31.13 9.70
C PRO A 91 -17.52 30.68 11.16
N THR A 92 -18.34 29.71 11.54
CA THR A 92 -18.24 29.04 12.84
C THR A 92 -17.28 27.87 12.73
N MET A 93 -16.28 27.81 13.60
CA MET A 93 -15.36 26.67 13.69
C MET A 93 -16.03 25.57 14.50
N GLN A 94 -16.49 24.49 13.85
CA GLN A 94 -16.89 23.28 14.56
C GLN A 94 -15.78 22.24 14.43
N VAL A 95 -15.38 21.73 15.57
CA VAL A 95 -14.57 20.52 15.66
C VAL A 95 -15.49 19.35 15.37
N ARG A 96 -15.38 18.76 14.18
CA ARG A 96 -16.08 17.51 13.88
C ARG A 96 -15.14 16.35 14.23
N ALA A 97 -15.58 15.51 15.17
CA ALA A 97 -14.90 14.26 15.48
C ALA A 97 -15.05 13.32 14.27
N LEU A 98 -13.94 13.02 13.60
CA LEU A 98 -13.92 12.04 12.51
C LEU A 98 -13.20 10.79 13.00
N SER A 99 -13.81 9.63 12.81
CA SER A 99 -13.14 8.34 12.95
C SER A 99 -12.31 8.07 11.70
N ILE A 100 -11.25 8.85 11.49
CA ILE A 100 -10.25 8.54 10.45
C ILE A 100 -9.21 7.56 11.00
N SER A 101 -8.63 6.80 10.07
CA SER A 101 -7.75 5.64 10.26
C SER A 101 -6.67 5.83 11.32
N GLU A 102 -6.32 4.75 12.03
CA GLU A 102 -5.36 4.76 13.13
C GLU A 102 -3.92 4.95 12.62
N CYS A 103 -3.59 6.16 12.16
CA CYS A 103 -2.37 6.48 11.42
C CYS A 103 -1.95 7.93 11.67
N SER A 104 -1.54 8.24 12.90
CA SER A 104 -0.88 9.50 13.32
C SER A 104 -1.50 10.81 12.78
N ASN A 105 -2.81 10.87 12.50
CA ASN A 105 -3.47 11.97 11.78
C ASN A 105 -2.86 12.32 10.40
N ARG A 106 -2.05 11.42 9.80
CA ARG A 106 -1.34 11.65 8.53
C ARG A 106 -1.68 10.63 7.43
N GLY A 107 -2.51 9.64 7.72
CA GLY A 107 -2.94 8.65 6.71
C GLY A 107 -1.83 7.69 6.25
N SER A 108 -0.70 7.60 6.97
CA SER A 108 0.36 6.62 6.70
C SER A 108 0.28 5.48 7.71
N CYS A 109 0.08 4.27 7.19
CA CYS A 109 -0.14 3.03 7.93
C CYS A 109 1.15 2.24 8.04
N ASP A 110 2.20 2.90 8.52
CA ASP A 110 3.54 2.31 8.65
C ASP A 110 3.65 1.64 10.02
N ARG A 111 3.13 0.41 10.12
CA ARG A 111 3.57 -0.61 11.07
C ARG A 111 3.88 -1.89 10.34
#